data_AF-A0A9E5PNH6-F1
#
_entry.id   AF-A0A9E5PNH6-F1
#
_cell.length_a   1.000
_cell.length_b   1.000
_cell.length_c   1.000
_cell.angle_alpha   90.00
_cell.angle_beta   90.00
_cell.angle_gamma   90.00
#
_symmetry.space_group_name_H-M   'P 1'
#
loop_
_entity.id
_entity.type
_entity.pdbx_description
1 polymer ?
#
loop_
_entity_poly.entity_id
_entity_poly.type
_entity_poly.pdbx_seq_one_letter_code
_entity_poly.pdbx_strand_id
1 'polypeptide(L)'
;MKRFGRRVSFCLGSVATVWLVGTGAGVQAQEVVGHSTVQSPQEGMLILELGGGNSLVITLADGKLLLGGTEVATYRPGGPLEHAWRELLNHARELDTEELLRAVQDLEVRELVEAERVALQAVEAAVAGLAAAEAVIPEVVVSVPEIVVVPEIPEVVVEVPHVREAPVVRDRRVVIPQLRRGIAFEESPSLIGGIAGSAVSLLATFIALAFMGLGLLVFAPRQLETVADTVWHSFGRSFLAGLFAQPLLLPVFGMMVVGLALTVVGILVLPFAILAFYLALVLAVLSGYIAVARTVGEVYLRRKMARGEAVRTWGTYRYIVYGLAGLLAIWLPAVVLGSVPVAGPIAIVVAALITWVLATAGFGATIISRAGLRGTFVRRIDQALTDEQFWPSEVPGVRTHQRVPRSRS
;
A
#
# COMPACT_ATOMS: atom_id res chain seq x y z
N MET A 1 50.97 -48.06 -43.62
CA MET A 1 50.14 -48.60 -42.52
C MET A 1 49.41 -47.46 -41.84
N LYS A 2 48.06 -47.50 -41.87
CA LYS A 2 47.09 -47.16 -40.79
C LYS A 2 47.33 -45.86 -39.96
N ARG A 3 46.42 -44.87 -39.83
CA ARG A 3 44.97 -44.75 -40.07
C ARG A 3 44.61 -43.27 -40.23
N PHE A 4 43.76 -42.99 -41.21
CA PHE A 4 43.06 -41.74 -41.46
C PHE A 4 41.86 -41.65 -40.49
N GLY A 5 41.83 -40.64 -39.61
CA GLY A 5 40.73 -40.41 -38.68
C GLY A 5 39.85 -39.24 -39.11
N ARG A 6 38.82 -39.52 -39.93
CA ARG A 6 37.71 -38.59 -40.19
C ARG A 6 36.93 -38.40 -38.89
N ARG A 7 36.90 -37.19 -38.33
CA ARG A 7 35.85 -36.76 -37.40
C ARG A 7 34.88 -35.89 -38.16
N VAL A 8 33.72 -36.49 -38.46
CA VAL A 8 32.53 -35.82 -38.96
C VAL A 8 31.94 -35.06 -37.76
N SER A 9 32.09 -33.73 -37.74
CA SER A 9 31.31 -32.87 -36.84
C SER A 9 29.94 -32.68 -37.45
N PHE A 10 28.95 -33.34 -36.86
CA PHE A 10 27.53 -33.06 -37.08
C PHE A 10 27.22 -31.65 -36.59
N CYS A 11 26.90 -30.74 -37.51
CA CYS A 11 26.18 -29.52 -37.20
C CYS A 11 24.74 -29.90 -36.85
N LEU A 12 24.43 -30.08 -35.57
CA LEU A 12 23.06 -30.00 -35.10
C LEU A 12 22.64 -28.53 -35.16
N GLY A 13 21.87 -28.19 -36.19
CA GLY A 13 21.08 -26.96 -36.19
C GLY A 13 20.05 -27.05 -35.07
N SER A 14 20.29 -26.31 -33.98
CA SER A 14 19.27 -26.02 -32.99
C SER A 14 18.25 -25.08 -33.63
N VAL A 15 17.23 -25.67 -34.25
CA VAL A 15 15.97 -24.98 -34.52
C VAL A 15 15.38 -24.68 -33.15
N ALA A 16 15.44 -23.41 -32.73
CA ALA A 16 14.72 -22.92 -31.58
C ALA A 16 13.22 -23.07 -31.89
N THR A 17 12.63 -24.16 -31.40
CA THR A 17 11.19 -24.32 -31.33
C THR A 17 10.68 -23.23 -30.40
N VAL A 18 10.24 -22.11 -30.98
CA VAL A 18 9.41 -21.11 -30.31
C VAL A 18 8.16 -21.84 -29.84
N TRP A 19 8.17 -22.23 -28.57
CA TRP A 19 6.96 -22.67 -27.89
C TRP A 19 6.08 -21.44 -27.72
N LEU A 20 5.12 -21.30 -28.64
CA LEU A 20 3.93 -20.49 -28.46
C LEU A 20 3.18 -21.05 -27.25
N VAL A 21 3.57 -20.64 -26.05
CA VAL A 21 2.82 -20.90 -24.82
C VAL A 21 1.51 -20.13 -24.96
N GLY A 22 0.40 -20.87 -24.99
CA GLY A 22 -0.93 -20.33 -25.22
C GLY A 22 -1.31 -19.23 -24.24
N THR A 23 -1.30 -18.00 -24.71
CA THR A 23 -1.98 -16.84 -24.14
C THR A 23 -3.44 -16.84 -24.58
N GLY A 24 -4.18 -17.86 -24.14
CA GLY A 24 -5.61 -18.00 -24.36
C GLY A 24 -6.47 -17.55 -23.18
N ALA A 25 -5.91 -16.78 -22.24
CA ALA A 25 -6.72 -16.06 -21.26
C ALA A 25 -7.23 -14.81 -21.96
N GLY A 26 -8.54 -14.74 -22.20
CA GLY A 26 -9.19 -13.60 -22.84
C GLY A 26 -8.71 -12.31 -22.19
N VAL A 27 -7.84 -11.59 -22.90
CA VAL A 27 -7.40 -10.25 -22.53
C VAL A 27 -8.64 -9.39 -22.71
N GLN A 28 -9.42 -9.26 -21.63
CA GLN A 28 -10.47 -8.27 -21.61
C GLN A 28 -9.79 -6.92 -21.78
N ALA A 29 -10.25 -6.21 -22.80
CA ALA A 29 -9.97 -4.82 -23.08
C ALA A 29 -9.90 -4.03 -21.76
N GLN A 30 -8.70 -3.61 -21.38
CA GLN A 30 -8.48 -2.81 -20.16
C GLN A 30 -7.98 -1.44 -20.57
N GLU A 31 -8.78 -0.43 -20.24
CA GLU A 31 -8.45 0.99 -20.38
C GLU A 31 -7.22 1.34 -19.54
N VAL A 32 -6.27 2.09 -20.08
CA VAL A 32 -5.11 2.56 -19.32
C VAL A 32 -5.48 3.85 -18.60
N VAL A 33 -5.58 3.80 -17.27
CA VAL A 33 -6.10 4.91 -16.45
C VAL A 33 -4.98 5.86 -16.00
N GLY A 34 -3.74 5.40 -15.98
CA GLY A 34 -2.60 6.21 -15.53
C GLY A 34 -1.26 5.61 -15.91
N HIS A 35 -0.21 6.41 -15.71
CA HIS A 35 1.16 5.95 -15.91
C HIS A 35 2.09 6.53 -14.85
N SER A 36 3.20 5.83 -14.60
CA SER A 36 4.32 6.36 -13.83
C SER A 36 5.64 5.82 -14.37
N THR A 37 6.70 6.61 -14.24
CA THR A 37 8.05 6.25 -14.70
C THR A 37 9.03 6.25 -13.55
N VAL A 38 9.90 5.24 -13.54
CA VAL A 38 11.03 5.15 -12.63
C VAL A 38 12.29 5.03 -13.49
N GLN A 39 13.29 5.86 -13.22
CA GLN A 39 14.52 5.89 -13.97
C GLN A 39 15.71 5.90 -13.02
N SER A 40 16.64 4.99 -13.28
CA SER A 40 17.93 4.89 -12.60
C SER A 40 19.05 4.81 -13.65
N PRO A 41 20.34 4.91 -13.27
CA PRO A 41 21.44 4.76 -14.23
C PRO A 41 21.47 3.42 -14.99
N GLN A 42 20.92 2.35 -14.41
CA GLN A 42 20.94 0.99 -14.98
C GLN A 42 19.56 0.50 -15.42
N GLU A 43 18.49 1.20 -15.02
CA GLU A 43 17.13 0.74 -15.22
C GLU A 43 16.21 1.86 -15.71
N GLY A 44 15.38 1.54 -16.71
CA GLY A 44 14.26 2.37 -17.15
C GLY A 44 12.96 1.57 -17.07
N MET A 45 12.07 1.98 -16.17
CA MET A 45 10.81 1.30 -15.89
C MET A 45 9.62 2.22 -16.22
N LEU A 46 8.68 1.68 -17.00
CA LEU A 46 7.38 2.26 -17.28
C LEU A 46 6.29 1.40 -16.65
N ILE A 47 5.45 2.02 -15.83
CA ILE A 47 4.30 1.39 -15.20
C ILE A 47 3.05 2.00 -15.80
N LEU A 48 2.22 1.17 -16.43
CA LEU A 48 0.91 1.54 -16.94
C LEU A 48 -0.15 0.95 -16.03
N GLU A 49 -0.97 1.80 -15.42
CA GLU A 49 -2.08 1.41 -14.56
C GLU A 49 -3.32 1.14 -15.41
N LEU A 50 -3.87 -0.06 -15.28
CA LEU A 50 -4.99 -0.54 -16.07
C LEU A 50 -6.30 -0.47 -15.27
N GLY A 51 -7.41 -0.28 -15.99
CA GLY A 51 -8.77 -0.37 -15.47
C GLY A 51 -8.99 -1.71 -14.79
N GLY A 52 -9.52 -1.69 -13.57
CA GLY A 52 -9.68 -2.89 -12.73
C GLY A 52 -8.54 -3.13 -11.73
N GLY A 53 -7.53 -2.26 -11.69
CA GLY A 53 -6.45 -2.28 -10.69
C GLY A 53 -5.30 -3.22 -11.04
N ASN A 54 -5.21 -3.66 -12.30
CA ASN A 54 -4.02 -4.33 -12.81
C ASN A 54 -2.99 -3.29 -13.25
N SER A 55 -1.74 -3.70 -13.44
CA SER A 55 -0.71 -2.85 -14.04
C SER A 55 0.16 -3.65 -15.01
N LEU A 56 0.54 -3.01 -16.11
CA LEU A 56 1.57 -3.51 -17.01
C LEU A 56 2.88 -2.80 -16.66
N VAL A 57 3.90 -3.59 -16.36
CA VAL A 57 5.24 -3.09 -16.03
C VAL A 57 6.18 -3.47 -17.17
N ILE A 58 6.80 -2.47 -17.78
CA ILE A 58 7.81 -2.62 -18.84
C ILE A 58 9.13 -2.13 -18.26
N THR A 59 10.09 -3.03 -18.12
CA THR A 59 11.40 -2.72 -17.53
C THR A 59 12.51 -3.06 -18.52
N LEU A 60 13.39 -2.10 -18.79
CA LEU A 60 14.69 -2.33 -19.41
C LEU A 60 15.76 -2.19 -18.33
N ALA A 61 16.39 -3.30 -17.96
CA ALA A 61 17.48 -3.34 -16.98
C ALA A 61 18.52 -4.39 -17.37
N ASP A 62 19.80 -4.09 -17.20
CA ASP A 62 20.92 -5.03 -17.38
C ASP A 62 20.93 -5.77 -18.74
N GLY A 63 20.48 -5.10 -19.80
CA GLY A 63 20.39 -5.71 -21.14
C GLY A 63 19.23 -6.71 -21.29
N LYS A 64 18.24 -6.65 -20.39
CA LYS A 64 17.03 -7.50 -20.41
C LYS A 64 15.77 -6.66 -20.44
N LEU A 65 14.87 -7.03 -21.34
CA LEU A 65 13.50 -6.53 -21.35
C LEU A 65 12.62 -7.46 -20.52
N LEU A 66 12.04 -6.92 -19.45
CA LEU A 66 11.08 -7.61 -18.59
C LEU A 66 9.68 -7.04 -18.82
N LEU A 67 8.70 -7.91 -19.06
CA LEU A 67 7.28 -7.56 -19.10
C LEU A 67 6.57 -8.24 -17.91
N GLY A 68 6.01 -7.43 -17.01
CA GLY A 68 5.42 -7.93 -15.76
C GLY A 68 6.42 -8.71 -14.89
N GLY A 69 7.71 -8.40 -15.00
CA GLY A 69 8.80 -9.10 -14.30
C GLY A 69 9.26 -10.41 -14.95
N THR A 70 8.71 -10.79 -16.12
CA THR A 70 9.17 -11.96 -16.90
C THR A 70 10.10 -11.50 -18.01
N GLU A 71 11.27 -12.13 -18.16
CA GLU A 71 12.21 -11.83 -19.24
C GLU A 71 11.64 -12.27 -20.58
N VAL A 72 11.48 -11.33 -21.51
CA VAL A 72 10.89 -11.57 -22.85
C VAL A 72 11.92 -11.43 -23.96
N ALA A 73 12.88 -10.51 -23.80
CA ALA A 73 13.95 -10.30 -24.77
C ALA A 73 15.22 -9.78 -24.10
N THR A 74 16.33 -9.80 -24.84
CA THR A 74 17.60 -9.20 -24.44
C THR A 74 17.97 -8.08 -25.41
N TYR A 75 18.68 -7.07 -24.92
CA TYR A 75 19.15 -5.92 -25.70
C TYR A 75 20.60 -5.59 -25.31
N ARG A 76 21.27 -4.71 -26.07
CA ARG A 76 22.65 -4.31 -25.74
C ARG A 76 22.62 -3.20 -24.68
N PRO A 77 23.23 -3.37 -23.49
CA PRO A 77 23.32 -2.29 -22.51
C PRO A 77 24.03 -1.07 -23.11
N GLY A 78 23.46 0.13 -22.91
CA GLY A 78 23.90 1.38 -23.54
C GLY A 78 23.70 1.43 -25.06
N GLY A 79 22.91 0.51 -25.62
CA GLY A 79 22.56 0.48 -27.03
C GLY A 79 21.58 1.57 -27.45
N PRO A 80 21.29 1.68 -28.76
CA PRO A 80 20.38 2.69 -29.28
C PRO A 80 18.96 2.52 -28.73
N LEU A 81 18.50 1.28 -28.49
CA LEU A 81 17.19 1.02 -27.87
C LEU A 81 17.10 1.58 -26.46
N GLU A 82 18.12 1.34 -25.62
CA GLU A 82 18.10 1.83 -24.24
C GLU A 82 18.15 3.36 -24.19
N HIS A 83 18.94 4.00 -25.06
CA HIS A 83 18.98 5.45 -25.17
C HIS A 83 17.63 6.05 -25.56
N ALA A 84 16.99 5.52 -26.61
CA ALA A 84 15.67 5.96 -27.04
C ALA A 84 14.61 5.74 -25.96
N TRP A 85 14.64 4.59 -25.28
CA TRP A 85 13.75 4.30 -24.16
C TRP A 85 13.93 5.29 -23.01
N ARG A 86 15.17 5.60 -22.63
CA ARG A 86 15.47 6.58 -21.58
C ARG A 86 15.01 7.99 -21.97
N GLU A 87 15.19 8.36 -23.23
CA GLU A 87 14.72 9.63 -23.76
C GLU A 87 13.19 9.72 -23.72
N LEU A 88 12.48 8.65 -24.08
CA LEU A 88 11.03 8.56 -23.94
C LEU A 88 10.59 8.70 -22.47
N LEU A 89 11.24 7.99 -21.54
CA LEU A 89 10.91 8.07 -20.11
C LEU A 89 11.16 9.46 -19.52
N ASN A 90 12.12 10.22 -20.05
CA ASN A 90 12.37 11.60 -19.64
C ASN A 90 11.22 12.52 -20.04
N HIS A 91 10.68 12.36 -21.26
CA HIS A 91 9.56 13.14 -21.77
C HIS A 91 8.21 12.67 -21.20
N ALA A 92 8.10 11.42 -20.75
CA ALA A 92 6.86 10.84 -20.24
C ALA A 92 6.20 11.66 -19.11
N ARG A 93 6.98 12.42 -18.32
CA ARG A 93 6.42 13.29 -17.26
C ARG A 93 5.62 14.48 -17.78
N GLU A 94 5.83 14.85 -19.03
CA GLU A 94 5.19 15.99 -19.70
C GLU A 94 4.02 15.54 -20.60
N LEU A 95 3.95 14.25 -20.93
CA LEU A 95 2.93 13.65 -21.78
C LEU A 95 1.76 13.15 -20.96
N ASP A 96 0.55 13.22 -21.51
CA ASP A 96 -0.57 12.48 -20.95
C ASP A 96 -0.46 10.96 -21.25
N THR A 97 -1.35 10.15 -20.67
CA THR A 97 -1.30 8.69 -20.83
C THR A 97 -1.52 8.26 -22.28
N GLU A 98 -2.39 8.93 -23.04
CA GLU A 98 -2.64 8.58 -24.45
C GLU A 98 -1.46 8.96 -25.33
N GLU A 99 -0.91 10.16 -25.14
CA GLU A 99 0.28 10.67 -25.82
C GLU A 99 1.49 9.79 -25.54
N LEU A 100 1.66 9.32 -24.30
CA LEU A 100 2.72 8.38 -23.94
C LEU A 100 2.55 7.04 -24.63
N LEU A 101 1.32 6.49 -24.68
CA LEU A 101 1.06 5.23 -25.40
C LEU A 101 1.35 5.38 -26.90
N ARG A 102 0.97 6.50 -27.51
CA ARG A 102 1.33 6.82 -28.91
C ARG A 102 2.84 6.95 -29.08
N ALA A 103 3.52 7.66 -28.18
CA ALA A 103 4.98 7.81 -28.22
C ALA A 103 5.72 6.48 -28.09
N VAL A 104 5.20 5.52 -27.31
CA VAL A 104 5.77 4.17 -27.22
C VAL A 104 5.52 3.36 -28.48
N GLN A 105 4.34 3.50 -29.12
CA GLN A 105 4.02 2.84 -30.38
C GLN A 105 4.82 3.41 -31.56
N ASP A 106 5.08 4.71 -31.55
CA ASP A 106 5.82 5.44 -32.59
C ASP A 106 7.34 5.45 -32.33
N LEU A 107 7.83 4.65 -31.38
CA LEU A 107 9.24 4.63 -30.97
C LEU A 107 10.13 4.03 -32.07
N GLU A 108 10.54 4.86 -33.02
CA GLU A 108 11.46 4.46 -34.08
C GLU A 108 12.92 4.61 -33.67
N VAL A 109 13.63 3.48 -33.55
CA VAL A 109 15.07 3.47 -33.26
C VAL A 109 15.85 3.04 -34.49
N ARG A 110 16.75 3.91 -34.95
CA ARG A 110 17.66 3.61 -36.06
C ARG A 110 18.79 2.68 -35.58
N GLU A 111 19.28 1.84 -36.49
CA GLU A 111 20.47 0.98 -36.26
C GLU A 111 20.31 -0.11 -35.18
N LEU A 112 19.09 -0.60 -34.97
CA LEU A 112 18.83 -1.73 -34.07
C LEU A 112 19.49 -3.03 -34.56
N VAL A 113 20.16 -3.73 -33.65
CA VAL A 113 20.54 -5.13 -33.86
C VAL A 113 19.31 -6.03 -33.74
N GLU A 114 19.39 -7.26 -34.27
CA GLU A 114 18.26 -8.19 -34.29
C GLU A 114 17.63 -8.43 -32.90
N ALA A 115 18.46 -8.61 -31.87
CA ALA A 115 17.98 -8.80 -30.49
C ALA A 115 17.19 -7.58 -29.98
N GLU A 116 17.63 -6.37 -30.30
CA GLU A 116 16.94 -5.13 -29.90
C GLU A 116 15.65 -4.92 -30.70
N ARG A 117 15.61 -5.35 -31.96
CA ARG A 117 14.38 -5.33 -32.78
C ARG A 117 13.32 -6.26 -32.19
N VAL A 118 13.70 -7.45 -31.74
CA VAL A 118 12.80 -8.38 -31.03
C VAL A 118 12.30 -7.77 -29.72
N ALA A 119 13.18 -7.09 -28.97
CA ALA A 119 12.79 -6.41 -27.75
C ALA A 119 11.78 -5.27 -28.03
N LEU A 120 12.03 -4.42 -29.02
CA LEU A 120 11.11 -3.35 -29.41
C LEU A 120 9.76 -3.91 -29.85
N GLN A 121 9.75 -4.95 -30.69
CA GLN A 121 8.51 -5.63 -31.10
C GLN A 121 7.72 -6.22 -29.93
N ALA A 122 8.40 -6.73 -28.90
CA ALA A 122 7.74 -7.24 -27.71
C ALA A 122 7.08 -6.11 -26.89
N VAL A 123 7.72 -4.94 -26.82
CA VAL A 123 7.12 -3.73 -26.20
C VAL A 123 5.92 -3.25 -27.00
N GLU A 124 6.06 -3.10 -28.33
CA GLU A 124 4.98 -2.70 -29.22
C GLU A 124 3.78 -3.65 -29.13
N ALA A 125 4.03 -4.97 -29.14
CA ALA A 125 2.97 -5.97 -29.01
C ALA A 125 2.25 -5.90 -27.66
N ALA A 126 2.99 -5.67 -26.57
CA ALA A 126 2.43 -5.53 -25.24
C ALA A 126 1.53 -4.29 -25.13
N VAL A 127 1.95 -3.16 -25.74
CA VAL A 127 1.20 -1.90 -25.74
C VAL A 127 0.03 -1.93 -26.72
N ALA A 128 0.20 -2.52 -27.91
CA ALA A 128 -0.88 -2.69 -28.89
C ALA A 128 -2.02 -3.57 -28.35
N GLY A 129 -1.69 -4.56 -27.52
CA GLY A 129 -2.69 -5.36 -26.80
C GLY A 129 -3.55 -4.54 -25.84
N LEU A 130 -3.06 -3.39 -25.36
CA LEU A 130 -3.83 -2.45 -24.56
C LEU A 130 -4.70 -1.53 -25.42
N ALA A 131 -4.19 -1.07 -26.58
CA ALA A 131 -4.91 -0.11 -27.44
C ALA A 131 -6.03 -0.75 -28.29
N ALA A 132 -5.87 -1.99 -28.74
CA ALA A 132 -6.90 -2.70 -29.51
C ALA A 132 -8.24 -2.88 -28.76
N ALA A 133 -8.20 -2.68 -27.44
CA ALA A 133 -9.34 -2.65 -26.54
C ALA A 133 -10.34 -1.52 -26.83
N GLU A 134 -9.85 -0.36 -27.29
CA GLU A 134 -10.63 0.88 -27.37
C GLU A 134 -11.42 1.01 -28.69
N ALA A 135 -10.95 0.36 -29.75
CA ALA A 135 -11.59 0.42 -31.07
C ALA A 135 -12.84 -0.48 -31.20
N VAL A 136 -13.15 -1.32 -30.19
CA VAL A 136 -14.31 -2.23 -30.20
C VAL A 136 -15.34 -1.74 -29.17
N ILE A 137 -15.77 -0.49 -29.31
CA ILE A 137 -17.08 -0.09 -28.79
C ILE A 137 -18.05 -0.24 -29.96
N PRO A 138 -18.81 -1.34 -30.08
CA PRO A 138 -19.98 -1.29 -30.94
C PRO A 138 -20.85 -0.13 -30.45
N GLU A 139 -21.25 0.74 -31.37
CA GLU A 139 -22.28 1.76 -31.16
C GLU A 139 -23.56 1.04 -30.72
N VAL A 140 -23.65 0.68 -29.44
CA VAL A 140 -24.87 0.22 -28.82
C VAL A 140 -25.71 1.47 -28.72
N VAL A 141 -26.54 1.69 -29.74
CA VAL A 141 -27.67 2.59 -29.70
C VAL A 141 -28.54 2.14 -28.52
N VAL A 142 -28.26 2.69 -27.34
CA VAL A 142 -29.09 2.52 -26.16
C VAL A 142 -30.41 3.18 -26.50
N SER A 143 -31.35 2.36 -26.96
CA SER A 143 -32.76 2.70 -27.05
C SER A 143 -33.21 2.93 -25.62
N VAL A 144 -33.19 4.19 -25.17
CA VAL A 144 -33.68 4.59 -23.84
C VAL A 144 -35.14 4.13 -23.75
N PRO A 145 -35.48 3.11 -22.95
CA PRO A 145 -36.87 2.75 -22.77
C PRO A 145 -37.56 3.92 -22.06
N GLU A 146 -38.71 4.29 -22.62
CA GLU A 146 -39.68 5.24 -22.10
C GLU A 146 -39.79 5.11 -20.58
N ILE A 147 -39.52 6.22 -19.88
CA ILE A 147 -39.52 6.33 -18.42
C ILE A 147 -40.89 5.89 -17.92
N VAL A 148 -40.94 4.69 -17.33
CA VAL A 148 -42.11 4.21 -16.60
C VAL A 148 -42.29 5.11 -15.38
N VAL A 149 -43.38 5.87 -15.40
CA VAL A 149 -43.85 6.73 -14.32
C VAL A 149 -43.97 5.89 -13.04
N VAL A 150 -43.11 6.17 -12.07
CA VAL A 150 -43.17 5.58 -10.73
C VAL A 150 -44.46 6.07 -10.05
N PRO A 151 -45.37 5.20 -9.61
CA PRO A 151 -46.57 5.62 -8.92
C PRO A 151 -46.24 6.23 -7.55
N GLU A 152 -46.93 7.32 -7.27
CA GLU A 152 -46.91 8.12 -6.05
C GLU A 152 -47.06 7.25 -4.80
N ILE A 153 -46.09 7.31 -3.90
CA ILE A 153 -46.11 6.59 -2.62
C ILE A 153 -47.12 7.29 -1.71
N PRO A 154 -48.19 6.61 -1.23
CA PRO A 154 -49.16 7.25 -0.34
C PRO A 154 -48.51 7.59 1.00
N GLU A 155 -48.76 8.82 1.45
CA GLU A 155 -48.35 9.40 2.73
C GLU A 155 -48.90 8.57 3.89
N VAL A 156 -48.04 7.73 4.48
CA VAL A 156 -48.38 6.97 5.69
C VAL A 156 -48.27 7.91 6.89
N VAL A 157 -49.42 8.47 7.28
CA VAL A 157 -49.62 9.17 8.55
C VAL A 157 -49.46 8.16 9.69
N VAL A 158 -48.28 8.14 10.31
CA VAL A 158 -48.02 7.36 11.52
C VAL A 158 -48.61 8.10 12.72
N GLU A 159 -49.77 7.66 13.16
CA GLU A 159 -50.43 8.11 14.38
C GLU A 159 -49.63 7.61 15.60
N VAL A 160 -49.03 8.54 16.36
CA VAL A 160 -48.22 8.25 17.55
C VAL A 160 -49.16 7.93 18.72
N PRO A 161 -49.15 6.70 19.29
CA PRO A 161 -50.00 6.39 20.43
C PRO A 161 -49.54 7.13 21.68
N HIS A 162 -50.48 7.84 22.31
CA HIS A 162 -50.30 8.51 23.60
C HIS A 162 -49.80 7.53 24.67
N VAL A 163 -48.59 7.81 25.17
CA VAL A 163 -47.98 7.13 26.32
C VAL A 163 -48.80 7.45 27.56
N ARG A 164 -49.46 6.41 28.08
CA ARG A 164 -50.28 6.42 29.30
C ARG A 164 -49.32 6.48 30.50
N GLU A 165 -49.35 7.59 31.23
CA GLU A 165 -48.62 7.75 32.49
C GLU A 165 -49.10 6.73 33.52
N ALA A 166 -48.16 5.95 34.09
CA ALA A 166 -48.41 5.03 35.18
C ALA A 166 -48.09 5.70 36.53
N PRO A 167 -48.87 5.42 37.60
CA PRO A 167 -48.75 6.10 38.88
C PRO A 167 -47.50 5.68 39.66
N VAL A 168 -46.84 6.70 40.20
CA VAL A 168 -45.73 6.64 41.15
C VAL A 168 -46.16 5.94 42.44
N VAL A 169 -45.67 4.72 42.66
CA VAL A 169 -45.75 4.04 43.97
C VAL A 169 -44.51 4.43 44.77
N ARG A 170 -44.76 5.39 45.67
CA ARG A 170 -43.92 5.76 46.80
C ARG A 170 -44.04 4.65 47.85
N ASP A 171 -42.89 4.12 48.31
CA ASP A 171 -42.61 3.70 49.69
C ASP A 171 -41.76 2.41 49.76
N ARG A 172 -40.45 2.58 50.01
CA ARG A 172 -39.72 1.64 50.85
C ARG A 172 -38.51 2.33 51.47
N ARG A 173 -38.67 2.76 52.71
CA ARG A 173 -37.56 3.03 53.62
C ARG A 173 -36.73 1.74 53.78
N VAL A 174 -35.60 1.66 53.08
CA VAL A 174 -34.54 0.72 53.42
C VAL A 174 -33.51 1.50 54.24
N VAL A 175 -33.59 1.28 55.55
CA VAL A 175 -32.62 1.73 56.53
C VAL A 175 -31.37 0.86 56.36
N ILE A 176 -30.32 1.41 55.76
CA ILE A 176 -28.98 0.81 55.81
C ILE A 176 -28.20 1.53 56.93
N PRO A 177 -27.86 0.85 58.04
CA PRO A 177 -27.06 1.45 59.09
C PRO A 177 -25.60 1.60 58.64
N GLN A 178 -25.19 2.86 58.47
CA GLN A 178 -23.91 3.44 58.88
C GLN A 178 -22.82 2.43 59.30
N LEU A 179 -22.04 1.91 58.34
CA LEU A 179 -20.66 1.51 58.62
C LEU A 179 -19.71 2.62 58.16
N ARG A 180 -19.56 3.56 59.09
CA ARG A 180 -18.48 4.52 59.18
C ARG A 180 -17.13 3.78 59.26
N ARG A 181 -16.39 3.72 58.16
CA ARG A 181 -14.92 3.53 58.22
C ARG A 181 -14.23 4.25 57.06
N GLY A 182 -13.97 5.53 57.33
CA GLY A 182 -12.86 6.35 56.83
C GLY A 182 -12.33 6.08 55.42
N ILE A 183 -12.81 6.89 54.48
CA ILE A 183 -11.91 7.50 53.49
C ILE A 183 -12.32 8.97 53.40
N ALA A 184 -11.63 9.79 54.17
CA ALA A 184 -11.68 11.23 54.06
C ALA A 184 -10.77 11.65 52.90
N PHE A 185 -11.35 12.16 51.83
CA PHE A 185 -11.02 13.46 51.24
C PHE A 185 -12.03 13.69 50.11
N GLU A 186 -13.13 14.41 50.41
CA GLU A 186 -13.84 15.14 49.37
C GLU A 186 -12.93 16.29 48.92
N GLU A 187 -11.94 15.97 48.08
CA GLU A 187 -11.45 16.97 47.15
C GLU A 187 -12.59 17.23 46.19
N SER A 188 -13.29 18.35 46.37
CA SER A 188 -14.13 18.91 45.31
C SER A 188 -13.24 18.99 44.06
N PRO A 189 -13.45 18.17 43.01
CA PRO A 189 -12.56 18.14 41.87
C PRO A 189 -12.71 19.51 41.22
N SER A 190 -11.71 20.36 41.43
CA SER A 190 -11.60 21.60 40.66
C SER A 190 -11.73 21.21 39.20
N LEU A 191 -12.68 21.80 38.48
CA LEU A 191 -12.92 21.50 37.07
C LEU A 191 -11.61 21.55 36.25
N ILE A 192 -10.68 22.41 36.69
CA ILE A 192 -9.35 22.60 36.11
C ILE A 192 -8.43 21.39 36.40
N GLY A 193 -8.47 20.80 37.59
CA GLY A 193 -7.70 19.59 37.94
C GLY A 193 -8.18 18.34 37.19
N GLY A 194 -9.49 18.21 36.97
CA GLY A 194 -10.07 17.11 36.18
C GLY A 194 -9.66 17.14 34.70
N ILE A 195 -9.64 18.34 34.10
CA ILE A 195 -9.20 18.53 32.70
C ILE A 195 -7.69 18.25 32.58
N ALA A 196 -6.88 18.76 33.51
CA ALA A 196 -5.44 18.52 33.51
C ALA A 196 -5.10 17.02 33.68
N GLY A 197 -5.77 16.31 34.58
CA GLY A 197 -5.59 14.86 34.75
C GLY A 197 -6.00 14.05 33.52
N SER A 198 -7.10 14.45 32.86
CA SER A 198 -7.56 13.82 31.62
C SER A 198 -6.59 14.08 30.46
N ALA A 199 -6.06 15.29 30.35
CA ALA A 199 -5.07 15.64 29.35
C ALA A 199 -3.74 14.89 29.55
N VAL A 200 -3.27 14.77 30.81
CA VAL A 200 -2.04 14.03 31.14
C VAL A 200 -2.18 12.55 30.86
N SER A 201 -3.31 11.92 31.21
CA SER A 201 -3.53 10.50 30.92
C SER A 201 -3.62 10.25 29.42
N LEU A 202 -4.30 11.11 28.66
CA LEU A 202 -4.35 11.02 27.20
C LEU A 202 -2.95 11.18 26.58
N LEU A 203 -2.18 12.17 27.03
CA LEU A 203 -0.80 12.38 26.61
C LEU A 203 0.07 11.16 26.93
N ALA A 204 -0.07 10.57 28.13
CA ALA A 204 0.70 9.41 28.54
C ALA A 204 0.36 8.16 27.72
N THR A 205 -0.93 7.86 27.51
CA THR A 205 -1.37 6.77 26.64
C THR A 205 -0.86 6.95 25.22
N PHE A 206 -0.87 8.20 24.74
CA PHE A 206 -0.40 8.52 23.41
C PHE A 206 1.12 8.40 23.26
N ILE A 207 1.88 8.85 24.25
CA ILE A 207 3.34 8.65 24.31
C ILE A 207 3.65 7.15 24.32
N ALA A 208 2.92 6.35 25.11
CA ALA A 208 3.08 4.90 25.13
C ALA A 208 2.79 4.27 23.75
N LEU A 209 1.71 4.69 23.08
CA LEU A 209 1.40 4.29 21.70
C LEU A 209 2.49 4.73 20.72
N ALA A 210 3.04 5.93 20.88
CA ALA A 210 4.13 6.44 20.05
C ALA A 210 5.39 5.58 20.18
N PHE A 211 5.79 5.24 21.40
CA PHE A 211 6.94 4.34 21.63
C PHE A 211 6.68 2.94 21.09
N MET A 212 5.46 2.42 21.24
CA MET A 212 5.11 1.11 20.71
C MET A 212 5.11 1.10 19.18
N GLY A 213 4.57 2.13 18.54
CA GLY A 213 4.61 2.30 17.10
C GLY A 213 6.02 2.56 16.55
N LEU A 214 6.86 3.29 17.31
CA LEU A 214 8.26 3.48 16.99
C LEU A 214 9.05 2.17 17.05
N GLY A 215 8.82 1.36 18.09
CA GLY A 215 9.38 0.02 18.20
C GLY A 215 9.02 -0.81 16.98
N LEU A 216 7.75 -0.77 16.55
CA LEU A 216 7.30 -1.43 15.33
C LEU A 216 8.06 -0.99 14.09
N LEU A 217 8.24 0.31 13.93
CA LEU A 217 8.91 0.88 12.78
C LEU A 217 10.38 0.46 12.69
N VAL A 218 11.05 0.34 13.85
CA VAL A 218 12.44 -0.10 13.94
C VAL A 218 12.58 -1.59 13.60
N PHE A 219 11.65 -2.43 14.07
CA PHE A 219 11.74 -3.89 13.88
C PHE A 219 11.14 -4.39 12.56
N ALA A 220 10.18 -3.66 11.97
CA ALA A 220 9.36 -4.12 10.85
C ALA A 220 9.11 -3.07 9.75
N PRO A 221 10.11 -2.26 9.32
CA PRO A 221 9.88 -1.13 8.42
C PRO A 221 9.26 -1.53 7.07
N ARG A 222 9.69 -2.69 6.52
CA ARG A 222 9.25 -3.17 5.20
C ARG A 222 7.77 -3.58 5.18
N GLN A 223 7.29 -4.21 6.27
CA GLN A 223 5.92 -4.70 6.35
C GLN A 223 4.92 -3.55 6.50
N LEU A 224 5.31 -2.50 7.22
CA LEU A 224 4.47 -1.32 7.46
C LEU A 224 4.19 -0.51 6.19
N GLU A 225 5.19 -0.41 5.31
CA GLU A 225 5.08 0.35 4.06
C GLU A 225 4.06 -0.28 3.11
N THR A 226 4.11 -1.62 2.98
CA THR A 226 3.16 -2.37 2.12
C THR A 226 1.72 -2.25 2.63
N VAL A 227 1.53 -2.28 3.95
CA VAL A 227 0.21 -2.12 4.57
C VAL A 227 -0.32 -0.71 4.34
N ALA A 228 0.55 0.31 4.44
CA ALA A 228 0.16 1.71 4.23
C ALA A 228 -0.32 1.96 2.79
N ASP A 229 0.39 1.44 1.79
CA ASP A 229 0.00 1.60 0.38
C ASP A 229 -1.34 0.92 0.06
N THR A 230 -1.60 -0.21 0.72
CA THR A 230 -2.86 -0.95 0.56
C THR A 230 -4.06 -0.18 1.14
N VAL A 231 -3.90 0.42 2.32
CA VAL A 231 -4.94 1.25 2.96
C VAL A 231 -5.30 2.44 2.06
N TRP A 232 -4.30 3.06 1.42
CA TRP A 232 -4.50 4.21 0.56
C TRP A 232 -5.30 3.92 -0.71
N HIS A 233 -4.86 2.92 -1.48
CA HIS A 233 -5.48 2.63 -2.78
C HIS A 233 -6.83 1.91 -2.64
N SER A 234 -7.06 1.27 -1.50
CA SER A 234 -8.21 0.37 -1.34
C SER A 234 -8.87 0.48 0.04
N PHE A 235 -8.99 1.70 0.58
CA PHE A 235 -9.54 1.92 1.93
C PHE A 235 -10.85 1.17 2.17
N GLY A 236 -11.81 1.26 1.25
CA GLY A 236 -13.10 0.57 1.39
C GLY A 236 -12.98 -0.96 1.41
N ARG A 237 -12.13 -1.54 0.55
CA ARG A 237 -11.89 -3.00 0.52
C ARG A 237 -11.16 -3.46 1.77
N SER A 238 -10.18 -2.69 2.24
CA SER A 238 -9.42 -2.95 3.46
C SER A 238 -10.31 -2.84 4.70
N PHE A 239 -11.17 -1.82 4.79
CA PHE A 239 -12.15 -1.69 5.87
C PHE A 239 -13.14 -2.86 5.92
N LEU A 240 -13.73 -3.23 4.78
CA LEU A 240 -14.65 -4.37 4.71
C LEU A 240 -13.95 -5.67 5.08
N ALA A 241 -12.73 -5.91 4.58
CA ALA A 241 -11.96 -7.09 4.95
C ALA A 241 -11.68 -7.15 6.46
N GLY A 242 -11.33 -6.02 7.08
CA GLY A 242 -11.12 -5.94 8.53
C GLY A 242 -12.41 -6.18 9.32
N LEU A 243 -13.53 -5.62 8.87
CA LEU A 243 -14.84 -5.78 9.49
C LEU A 243 -15.31 -7.24 9.46
N PHE A 244 -15.13 -7.93 8.32
CA PHE A 244 -15.44 -9.37 8.21
C PHE A 244 -14.45 -10.25 8.98
N ALA A 245 -13.21 -9.79 9.17
CA ALA A 245 -12.22 -10.54 9.92
C ALA A 245 -12.46 -10.52 11.44
N GLN A 246 -13.06 -9.47 12.00
CA GLN A 246 -13.40 -9.39 13.44
C GLN A 246 -14.22 -10.59 13.94
N PRO A 247 -15.38 -10.96 13.36
CA PRO A 247 -16.13 -12.14 13.78
C PRO A 247 -15.42 -13.45 13.41
N LEU A 248 -14.60 -13.47 12.36
CA LEU A 248 -13.83 -14.64 11.93
C LEU A 248 -12.62 -14.93 12.83
N LEU A 249 -12.20 -13.94 13.62
CA LEU A 249 -11.07 -14.05 14.52
C LEU A 249 -11.31 -15.04 15.65
N LEU A 250 -12.54 -15.08 16.17
CA LEU A 250 -12.96 -15.98 17.24
C LEU A 250 -12.92 -17.47 16.83
N PRO A 251 -13.48 -17.90 15.67
CA PRO A 251 -13.34 -19.28 15.23
C PRO A 251 -11.92 -19.64 14.84
N VAL A 252 -11.14 -18.73 14.23
CA VAL A 252 -9.71 -19.00 13.92
C VAL A 252 -8.90 -19.24 15.20
N PHE A 253 -9.10 -18.39 16.22
CA PHE A 253 -8.47 -18.57 17.52
C PHE A 253 -8.91 -19.89 18.17
N GLY A 254 -10.21 -20.20 18.15
CA GLY A 254 -10.75 -21.45 18.66
C GLY A 254 -10.14 -22.68 17.97
N MET A 255 -10.08 -22.69 16.64
CA MET A 255 -9.46 -23.78 15.89
C MET A 255 -7.96 -23.90 16.17
N MET A 256 -7.24 -22.77 16.31
CA MET A 256 -5.83 -22.77 16.70
C MET A 256 -5.64 -23.41 18.08
N VAL A 257 -6.43 -22.99 19.08
CA VAL A 257 -6.37 -23.51 20.46
C VAL A 257 -6.71 -25.00 20.49
N VAL A 258 -7.80 -25.41 19.83
CA VAL A 258 -8.21 -26.82 19.76
C VAL A 258 -7.15 -27.66 19.04
N GLY A 259 -6.62 -27.18 17.91
CA GLY A 259 -5.56 -27.87 17.17
C GLY A 259 -4.29 -28.08 17.99
N LEU A 260 -3.87 -27.06 18.75
CA LEU A 260 -2.73 -27.19 19.67
C LEU A 260 -3.06 -28.15 20.84
N ALA A 261 -4.24 -28.02 21.43
CA ALA A 261 -4.66 -28.82 22.58
C ALA A 261 -4.78 -30.32 22.26
N LEU A 262 -5.06 -30.69 21.00
CA LEU A 262 -5.12 -32.08 20.55
C LEU A 262 -3.73 -32.75 20.46
N THR A 263 -2.63 -31.99 20.58
CA THR A 263 -1.27 -32.54 20.50
C THR A 263 -0.56 -32.41 21.84
N VAL A 264 0.24 -33.43 22.22
CA VAL A 264 1.02 -33.42 23.47
C VAL A 264 2.00 -32.23 23.49
N VAL A 265 2.68 -31.99 22.38
CA VAL A 265 3.59 -30.84 22.21
C VAL A 265 2.80 -29.52 22.28
N GLY A 266 1.62 -29.47 21.65
CA GLY A 266 0.84 -28.24 21.55
C GLY A 266 0.28 -27.77 22.88
N ILE A 267 -0.08 -28.65 23.82
CA ILE A 267 -0.45 -28.24 25.19
C ILE A 267 0.68 -27.43 25.85
N LEU A 268 1.94 -27.83 25.64
CA LEU A 268 3.10 -27.11 26.18
C LEU A 268 3.32 -25.75 25.49
N VAL A 269 3.01 -25.66 24.20
CA VAL A 269 3.17 -24.43 23.38
C VAL A 269 1.97 -23.47 23.53
N LEU A 270 0.83 -23.95 24.03
CA LEU A 270 -0.45 -23.22 24.12
C LEU A 270 -0.35 -21.82 24.78
N PRO A 271 0.29 -21.62 25.94
CA PRO A 271 0.40 -20.28 26.52
C PRO A 271 1.19 -19.32 25.63
N PHE A 272 2.24 -19.80 24.97
CA PHE A 272 3.03 -19.01 24.02
C PHE A 272 2.24 -18.70 22.75
N ALA A 273 1.47 -19.65 22.23
CA ALA A 273 0.64 -19.45 21.05
C ALA A 273 -0.48 -18.42 21.30
N ILE A 274 -1.13 -18.46 22.46
CA ILE A 274 -2.13 -17.46 22.86
C ILE A 274 -1.47 -16.08 22.92
N LEU A 275 -0.32 -15.95 23.60
CA LEU A 275 0.39 -14.69 23.71
C LEU A 275 0.83 -14.16 22.33
N ALA A 276 1.37 -15.04 21.48
CA ALA A 276 1.79 -14.69 20.12
C ALA A 276 0.61 -14.24 19.25
N PHE A 277 -0.55 -14.86 19.39
CA PHE A 277 -1.77 -14.48 18.68
C PHE A 277 -2.24 -13.08 19.10
N TYR A 278 -2.30 -12.79 20.40
CA TYR A 278 -2.64 -11.45 20.89
C TYR A 278 -1.61 -10.40 20.46
N LEU A 279 -0.32 -10.74 20.52
CA LEU A 279 0.73 -9.86 20.03
C LEU A 279 0.52 -9.56 18.55
N ALA A 280 0.30 -10.57 17.71
CA ALA A 280 0.03 -10.40 16.29
C ALA A 280 -1.19 -9.50 16.02
N LEU A 281 -2.24 -9.63 16.83
CA LEU A 281 -3.43 -8.78 16.73
C LEU A 281 -3.12 -7.32 17.06
N VAL A 282 -2.37 -7.07 18.14
CA VAL A 282 -1.91 -5.73 18.52
C VAL A 282 -1.02 -5.13 17.44
N LEU A 283 -0.07 -5.91 16.91
CA LEU A 283 0.81 -5.51 15.81
C LEU A 283 0.02 -5.15 14.54
N ALA A 284 -1.02 -5.93 14.23
CA ALA A 284 -1.86 -5.70 13.05
C ALA A 284 -2.71 -4.43 13.19
N VAL A 285 -3.25 -4.16 14.39
CA VAL A 285 -3.96 -2.91 14.67
C VAL A 285 -3.03 -1.70 14.65
N LEU A 286 -1.85 -1.81 15.28
CA LEU A 286 -0.85 -0.74 15.33
C LEU A 286 -0.29 -0.40 13.95
N SER A 287 0.05 -1.40 13.14
CA SER A 287 0.54 -1.19 11.77
C SER A 287 -0.48 -0.44 10.92
N GLY A 288 -1.74 -0.82 11.06
CA GLY A 288 -2.89 -0.11 10.51
C GLY A 288 -3.01 1.35 10.94
N TYR A 289 -2.85 1.60 12.24
CA TYR A 289 -2.91 2.95 12.80
C TYR A 289 -1.76 3.84 12.31
N ILE A 290 -0.54 3.29 12.24
CA ILE A 290 0.65 3.99 11.73
C ILE A 290 0.53 4.31 10.24
N ALA A 291 -0.03 3.38 9.46
CA ALA A 291 -0.33 3.64 8.05
C ALA A 291 -1.17 4.90 7.91
N VAL A 292 -2.29 4.99 8.64
CA VAL A 292 -3.16 6.18 8.64
C VAL A 292 -2.48 7.42 9.22
N ALA A 293 -1.56 7.27 10.17
CA ALA A 293 -0.74 8.38 10.63
C ALA A 293 0.04 8.99 9.46
N ARG A 294 0.82 8.16 8.76
CA ARG A 294 1.66 8.61 7.64
C ARG A 294 0.83 9.30 6.56
N THR A 295 -0.35 8.77 6.28
CA THR A 295 -1.26 9.30 5.25
C THR A 295 -1.68 10.75 5.53
N VAL A 296 -2.11 11.00 6.77
CA VAL A 296 -2.52 12.34 7.23
C VAL A 296 -1.33 13.30 7.23
N GLY A 297 -0.14 12.82 7.57
CA GLY A 297 1.10 13.59 7.53
C GLY A 297 1.48 14.06 6.11
N GLU A 298 1.31 13.20 5.10
CA GLU A 298 1.60 13.52 3.70
C GLU A 298 0.67 14.60 3.13
N VAL A 299 -0.64 14.54 3.44
CA VAL A 299 -1.62 15.55 3.02
C VAL A 299 -1.28 16.92 3.61
N TYR A 300 -0.86 16.96 4.88
CA TYR A 300 -0.49 18.20 5.54
C TYR A 300 0.79 18.81 4.95
N LEU A 301 1.78 17.98 4.61
CA LEU A 301 3.02 18.43 3.98
C LEU A 301 2.80 18.89 2.53
N ARG A 302 1.98 18.20 1.73
CA ARG A 302 1.64 18.63 0.35
C ARG A 302 1.01 20.03 0.33
N ARG A 303 0.12 20.36 1.28
CA ARG A 303 -0.43 21.72 1.45
C ARG A 303 0.60 22.77 1.89
N LYS A 304 1.69 22.36 2.51
CA LYS A 304 2.78 23.26 2.94
C LYS A 304 3.78 23.51 1.80
N MET A 305 4.07 22.48 1.00
CA MET A 305 4.87 22.60 -0.23
C MET A 305 4.17 23.48 -1.27
N ALA A 306 2.84 23.36 -1.40
CA ALA A 306 2.04 24.26 -2.25
C ALA A 306 2.10 25.74 -1.83
N ARG A 307 2.56 26.03 -0.60
CA ARG A 307 2.76 27.40 -0.07
C ARG A 307 4.20 27.91 -0.23
N GLY A 308 5.05 27.20 -0.99
CA GLY A 308 6.40 27.66 -1.33
C GLY A 308 7.41 27.61 -0.18
N GLU A 309 7.06 27.03 0.97
CA GLU A 309 8.04 26.77 2.02
C GLU A 309 8.92 25.60 1.59
N ALA A 310 10.15 25.90 1.14
CA ALA A 310 11.16 24.91 0.82
C ALA A 310 11.47 24.07 2.07
N VAL A 311 10.82 22.91 2.18
CA VAL A 311 11.08 21.95 3.24
C VAL A 311 12.41 21.27 2.91
N ARG A 312 13.50 21.87 3.41
CA ARG A 312 14.85 21.31 3.42
C ARG A 312 14.78 19.84 3.88
N THR A 313 15.34 18.96 3.06
CA THR A 313 15.30 17.49 3.04
C THR A 313 15.73 16.83 4.35
N TRP A 314 14.97 16.99 5.43
CA TRP A 314 15.29 16.50 6.77
C TRP A 314 14.19 15.53 7.25
N GLY A 315 14.42 14.24 6.95
CA GLY A 315 14.01 13.08 7.73
C GLY A 315 12.60 12.51 7.52
N THR A 316 12.53 11.27 7.03
CA THR A 316 11.36 10.36 7.04
C THR A 316 10.61 10.35 8.40
N TYR A 317 11.33 10.63 9.49
CA TYR A 317 10.79 10.77 10.84
C TYR A 317 9.69 11.83 10.99
N ARG A 318 9.72 12.94 10.23
CA ARG A 318 8.70 14.00 10.33
C ARG A 318 7.32 13.52 9.92
N TYR A 319 7.21 12.66 8.90
CA TYR A 319 5.92 12.15 8.44
C TYR A 319 5.17 11.40 9.55
N ILE A 320 5.90 10.62 10.35
CA ILE A 320 5.34 9.85 11.45
C ILE A 320 4.92 10.77 12.60
N VAL A 321 5.75 11.74 12.95
CA VAL A 321 5.44 12.70 14.02
C VAL A 321 4.21 13.54 13.66
N TYR A 322 4.10 14.04 12.43
CA TYR A 322 2.91 14.78 11.98
C TYR A 322 1.68 13.89 11.86
N GLY A 323 1.87 12.63 11.46
CA GLY A 323 0.80 11.65 11.44
C GLY A 323 0.22 11.35 12.81
N LEU A 324 1.09 11.08 13.78
CA LEU A 324 0.70 10.94 15.17
C LEU A 324 0.02 12.22 15.66
N ALA A 325 0.59 13.40 15.39
CA ALA A 325 -0.03 14.66 15.77
C ALA A 325 -1.44 14.84 15.16
N GLY A 326 -1.66 14.40 13.91
CA GLY A 326 -2.98 14.38 13.27
C GLY A 326 -3.96 13.44 13.97
N LEU A 327 -3.49 12.26 14.39
CA LEU A 327 -4.28 11.33 15.19
C LEU A 327 -4.55 11.84 16.61
N LEU A 328 -3.63 12.58 17.21
CA LEU A 328 -3.86 13.28 18.48
C LEU A 328 -4.93 14.36 18.30
N ALA A 329 -4.90 15.07 17.17
CA ALA A 329 -5.84 16.14 16.88
C ALA A 329 -7.31 15.67 16.87
N ILE A 330 -7.57 14.38 16.60
CA ILE A 330 -8.93 13.83 16.65
C ILE A 330 -9.52 13.81 18.07
N TRP A 331 -8.66 13.73 19.09
CA TRP A 331 -9.06 13.69 20.49
C TRP A 331 -9.10 15.09 21.12
N LEU A 332 -8.55 16.12 20.46
CA LEU A 332 -8.60 17.50 20.97
C LEU A 332 -10.03 18.00 21.22
N PRO A 333 -11.01 17.77 20.33
CA PRO A 333 -12.40 18.14 20.61
C PRO A 333 -12.95 17.46 21.86
N ALA A 334 -12.59 16.19 22.12
CA ALA A 334 -13.04 15.47 23.31
C ALA A 334 -12.49 16.07 24.61
N VAL A 335 -11.22 16.51 24.60
CA VAL A 335 -10.60 17.17 25.76
C VAL A 335 -11.20 18.57 25.97
N VAL A 336 -11.36 19.35 24.90
CA VAL A 336 -11.89 20.72 24.96
C VAL A 336 -13.37 20.73 25.38
N LEU A 337 -14.17 19.79 24.86
CA LEU A 337 -15.60 19.67 25.18
C LEU A 337 -15.87 18.86 26.45
N GLY A 338 -14.84 18.31 27.11
CA GLY A 338 -14.98 17.50 28.32
C GLY A 338 -15.67 18.24 29.48
N SER A 339 -15.59 19.58 29.50
CA SER A 339 -16.32 20.42 30.47
C SER A 339 -17.82 20.52 30.20
N VAL A 340 -18.28 20.13 29.00
CA VAL A 340 -19.68 20.19 28.60
C VAL A 340 -20.30 18.79 28.78
N PRO A 341 -21.32 18.63 29.64
CA PRO A 341 -21.82 17.31 30.05
C PRO A 341 -22.43 16.47 28.91
N VAL A 342 -22.90 17.11 27.83
CA VAL A 342 -23.45 16.42 26.66
C VAL A 342 -22.43 16.34 25.51
N ALA A 343 -21.72 17.43 25.22
CA ALA A 343 -20.79 17.48 24.10
C ALA A 343 -19.50 16.66 24.34
N GLY A 344 -19.02 16.58 25.59
CA GLY A 344 -17.85 15.79 25.95
C GLY A 344 -18.01 14.31 25.62
N PRO A 345 -19.05 13.62 26.14
CA PRO A 345 -19.32 12.22 25.82
C PRO A 345 -19.53 11.97 24.32
N ILE A 346 -20.24 12.86 23.62
CA ILE A 346 -20.43 12.74 22.17
C ILE A 346 -19.09 12.82 21.44
N ALA A 347 -18.23 13.76 21.79
CA ALA A 347 -16.91 13.90 21.20
C ALA A 347 -16.01 12.67 21.47
N ILE A 348 -16.11 12.07 22.67
CA ILE A 348 -15.41 10.82 23.01
C ILE A 348 -15.95 9.66 22.14
N VAL A 349 -17.26 9.52 22.02
CA VAL A 349 -17.87 8.45 21.20
C VAL A 349 -17.49 8.61 19.74
N VAL A 350 -17.50 9.83 19.20
CA VAL A 350 -17.08 10.11 17.83
C VAL A 350 -15.59 9.81 17.64
N ALA A 351 -14.72 10.27 18.53
CA ALA A 351 -13.28 9.99 18.45
C ALA A 351 -12.99 8.49 18.56
N ALA A 352 -13.70 7.78 19.44
CA ALA A 352 -13.60 6.33 19.60
C ALA A 352 -14.09 5.59 18.34
N LEU A 353 -15.21 6.01 17.76
CA LEU A 353 -15.75 5.44 16.53
C LEU A 353 -14.77 5.62 15.37
N ILE A 354 -14.23 6.83 15.17
CA ILE A 354 -13.25 7.07 14.11
C ILE A 354 -11.98 6.25 14.35
N THR A 355 -11.47 6.21 15.59
CA THR A 355 -10.32 5.37 15.95
C THR A 355 -10.59 3.88 15.66
N TRP A 356 -11.80 3.40 15.95
CA TRP A 356 -12.23 2.03 15.65
C TRP A 356 -12.29 1.75 14.14
N VAL A 357 -12.82 2.67 13.34
CA VAL A 357 -12.83 2.56 11.87
C VAL A 357 -11.41 2.49 11.32
N LEU A 358 -10.52 3.37 11.78
CA LEU A 358 -9.12 3.39 11.38
C LEU A 358 -8.40 2.09 11.75
N ALA A 359 -8.60 1.60 12.98
CA ALA A 359 -8.05 0.34 13.44
C ALA A 359 -8.54 -0.85 12.60
N THR A 360 -9.83 -0.86 12.24
CA THR A 360 -10.45 -1.93 11.43
C THR A 360 -9.94 -1.91 9.99
N ALA A 361 -9.85 -0.73 9.37
CA ALA A 361 -9.29 -0.58 8.02
C ALA A 361 -7.82 -1.01 7.96
N GLY A 362 -7.05 -0.61 8.95
CA GLY A 362 -5.67 -1.00 9.11
C GLY A 362 -5.48 -2.50 9.28
N PHE A 363 -6.29 -3.13 10.15
CA PHE A 363 -6.30 -4.58 10.34
C PHE A 363 -6.61 -5.32 9.03
N GLY A 364 -7.63 -4.90 8.27
CA GLY A 364 -7.96 -5.55 7.01
C GLY A 364 -6.87 -5.42 5.94
N ALA A 365 -6.15 -4.30 5.89
CA ALA A 365 -5.00 -4.15 5.01
C ALA A 365 -3.87 -5.13 5.34
N THR A 366 -3.65 -5.46 6.62
CA THR A 366 -2.69 -6.51 6.99
C THR A 366 -3.11 -7.89 6.51
N ILE A 367 -4.41 -8.20 6.52
CA ILE A 367 -4.92 -9.49 6.04
C ILE A 367 -4.78 -9.59 4.52
N ILE A 368 -5.18 -8.54 3.80
CA ILE A 368 -5.11 -8.50 2.33
C ILE A 368 -3.65 -8.59 1.86
N SER A 369 -2.74 -7.86 2.50
CA SER A 369 -1.31 -7.91 2.19
C SER A 369 -0.63 -9.21 2.66
N ARG A 370 -1.37 -10.12 3.33
CA ARG A 370 -0.84 -11.32 3.99
C ARG A 370 0.38 -10.98 4.87
N ALA A 371 0.22 -9.94 5.69
CA ALA A 371 1.26 -9.38 6.55
C ALA A 371 2.52 -8.91 5.77
N GLY A 372 2.37 -8.45 4.53
CA GLY A 372 3.47 -8.01 3.68
C GLY A 372 4.32 -9.13 3.08
N LEU A 373 3.91 -10.40 3.20
CA LEU A 373 4.63 -11.54 2.61
C LEU A 373 4.44 -11.65 1.10
N ARG A 374 3.33 -11.10 0.57
CA ARG A 374 3.20 -10.84 -0.87
C ARG A 374 3.58 -9.39 -1.11
N GLY A 375 4.88 -9.13 -1.20
CA GLY A 375 5.37 -7.89 -1.78
C GLY A 375 4.81 -7.78 -3.18
N THR A 376 3.82 -6.91 -3.38
CA THR A 376 3.46 -6.44 -4.71
C THR A 376 4.75 -5.92 -5.35
N PHE A 377 4.95 -6.36 -6.59
CA PHE A 377 6.19 -6.39 -7.37
C PHE A 377 7.00 -5.08 -7.45
N VAL A 378 6.47 -3.97 -6.96
CA VAL A 378 7.04 -2.62 -7.06
C VAL A 378 8.35 -2.47 -6.27
N ARG A 379 8.53 -3.13 -5.11
CA ARG A 379 9.73 -2.93 -4.27
C ARG A 379 10.90 -3.87 -4.55
N ARG A 380 10.73 -4.98 -5.29
CA ARG A 380 11.89 -5.83 -5.66
C ARG A 380 12.90 -5.03 -6.50
N ILE A 381 12.41 -4.03 -7.23
CA ILE A 381 13.17 -3.13 -8.09
C ILE A 381 13.93 -2.09 -7.25
N ASP A 382 13.28 -1.39 -6.33
CA ASP A 382 13.96 -0.42 -5.44
C ASP A 382 15.05 -1.06 -4.55
N GLN A 383 14.89 -2.34 -4.18
CA GLN A 383 15.88 -3.04 -3.37
C GLN A 383 17.10 -3.49 -4.18
N ALA A 384 16.90 -3.87 -5.46
CA ALA A 384 18.00 -4.12 -6.39
C ALA A 384 18.83 -2.83 -6.60
N LEU A 385 18.18 -1.68 -6.71
CA LEU A 385 18.84 -0.38 -6.88
C LEU A 385 19.70 0.02 -5.66
N THR A 386 19.27 -0.30 -4.43
CA THR A 386 20.08 -0.01 -3.24
C THR A 386 21.19 -1.04 -2.98
N ASP A 387 20.98 -2.33 -3.30
CA ASP A 387 22.00 -3.36 -3.05
C ASP A 387 23.15 -3.31 -4.09
N GLU A 388 22.90 -2.80 -5.30
CA GLU A 388 23.96 -2.56 -6.30
C GLU A 388 24.79 -1.30 -6.04
N GLN A 389 24.24 -0.29 -5.34
CA GLN A 389 24.97 0.92 -4.96
C GLN A 389 25.93 0.74 -3.77
N PHE A 390 25.83 -0.37 -3.03
CA PHE A 390 26.69 -0.64 -1.87
C PHE A 390 27.84 -1.63 -2.11
N TRP A 391 27.93 -2.25 -3.29
CA TRP A 391 29.18 -2.88 -3.71
C TRP A 391 30.02 -1.87 -4.50
N PRO A 392 31.25 -1.54 -4.06
CA PRO A 392 32.21 -0.95 -4.96
C PRO A 392 32.54 -2.04 -5.97
N SER A 393 31.91 -1.98 -7.16
CA SER A 393 32.49 -2.66 -8.31
C SER A 393 33.91 -2.10 -8.43
N GLU A 394 34.92 -2.93 -8.15
CA GLU A 394 36.30 -2.62 -8.44
C GLU A 394 36.36 -2.29 -9.94
N VAL A 395 36.32 -1.01 -10.30
CA VAL A 395 36.51 -0.56 -11.67
C VAL A 395 37.95 -0.94 -12.02
N PRO A 396 38.19 -1.93 -12.91
CA PRO A 396 39.54 -2.33 -13.24
C PRO A 396 40.19 -1.20 -14.02
N GLY A 397 41.13 -0.51 -13.38
CA GLY A 397 42.15 0.37 -13.92
C GLY A 397 41.89 0.99 -15.29
N VAL A 398 41.35 2.22 -15.28
CA VAL A 398 41.61 3.18 -16.36
C VAL A 398 43.12 3.39 -16.41
N ARG A 399 43.79 2.72 -17.36
CA ARG A 399 45.21 2.96 -17.68
C ARG A 399 45.31 4.40 -18.16
N THR A 400 45.82 5.28 -17.30
CA THR A 400 46.20 6.62 -17.70
C THR A 400 47.26 6.53 -18.79
N HIS A 401 46.95 7.17 -19.91
CA HIS A 401 47.78 7.19 -21.10
C HIS A 401 49.21 7.65 -20.79
N GLN A 402 50.11 6.84 -21.30
CA GLN A 402 51.55 6.98 -21.42
C GLN A 402 51.94 8.38 -21.96
N ARG A 403 52.71 9.14 -21.16
CA ARG A 403 53.36 10.39 -21.61
C ARG A 403 54.26 10.11 -22.81
N VAL A 404 53.99 10.79 -23.92
CA VAL A 404 54.89 10.89 -25.07
C VAL A 404 56.10 11.76 -24.69
N PRO A 405 57.35 11.29 -24.86
CA PRO A 405 58.53 12.12 -24.63
C PRO A 405 58.71 13.12 -25.79
N ARG A 406 58.71 14.42 -25.46
CA ARG A 406 59.20 15.46 -26.37
C ARG A 406 60.71 15.32 -26.52
N SER A 407 61.17 14.86 -27.68
CA SER A 407 62.57 15.01 -28.10
C SER A 407 62.85 16.48 -28.41
N ARG A 408 63.84 17.06 -27.72
CA ARG A 408 64.51 18.30 -28.14
C ARG A 408 65.53 17.96 -29.22
N SER A 409 65.44 18.63 -30.35
CA SER A 409 66.55 18.92 -31.26
C SER A 409 66.30 20.28 -31.88
#